data_AF-A0A9P7EE26-F1
#
_entry.id   AF-A0A9P7EE26-F1
#
_cell.length_a   1.000
_cell.length_b   1.000
_cell.length_c   1.000
_cell.angle_alpha   90.00
_cell.angle_beta   90.00
_cell.angle_gamma   90.00
#
_symmetry.space_group_name_H-M   'P 1'
#
loop_
_entity.id
_entity.type
_entity.pdbx_description
1 polymer ?
#
loop_
_entity_poly.entity_id
_entity_poly.type
_entity_poly.pdbx_seq_one_letter_code
_entity_poly.pdbx_strand_id
1 'polypeptide(L)' 'MAQKLPPQARRLRTVIVTVPIMAATAYVLYERLVLGKPRRTLPRETPQPPSTTNELLPENSQAGSERWSKGE' A
#
# COMPACT_ATOMS: atom_id res chain seq x y z
N MET A 1 24.38 -21.67 -15.47
CA MET A 1 24.70 -23.02 -14.92
C MET A 1 24.62 -22.95 -13.41
N ALA A 2 23.75 -23.74 -12.77
CA ALA A 2 23.61 -23.71 -11.31
C ALA A 2 24.77 -24.47 -10.65
N GLN A 3 25.69 -23.75 -10.03
CA GLN A 3 26.81 -24.35 -9.32
C GLN A 3 26.26 -25.15 -8.12
N LYS A 4 26.50 -26.47 -8.10
CA LYS A 4 25.99 -27.39 -7.09
C LYS A 4 26.67 -27.08 -5.76
N LEU A 5 26.03 -26.24 -4.95
CA LEU A 5 26.59 -25.84 -3.65
C LEU A 5 26.73 -27.06 -2.73
N PRO A 6 27.89 -27.23 -2.06
CA PRO A 6 28.08 -28.30 -1.10
C PRO A 6 27.02 -28.18 0.02
N PRO A 7 26.55 -29.31 0.57
CA PRO A 7 25.47 -29.33 1.57
C PRO A 7 25.74 -28.46 2.80
N GLN A 8 27.01 -28.25 3.15
CA GLN A 8 27.42 -27.31 4.21
C GLN A 8 27.14 -25.85 3.86
N ALA A 9 27.37 -25.44 2.61
CA ALA A 9 27.09 -24.08 2.16
C ALA A 9 25.58 -23.77 2.11
N ARG A 10 24.74 -24.79 1.88
CA ARG A 10 23.28 -24.64 2.01
C ARG A 10 22.86 -24.33 3.45
N ARG A 11 23.43 -25.05 4.43
CA ARG A 11 23.16 -24.81 5.85
C ARG A 11 23.64 -23.43 6.29
N LEU A 12 24.82 -23.02 5.85
CA LEU A 12 25.36 -21.69 6.15
C LEU A 12 24.46 -20.58 5.62
N ARG A 13 23.95 -20.71 4.39
CA ARG A 13 22.97 -19.75 3.84
C ARG A 13 21.71 -19.65 4.69
N THR A 14 21.18 -20.77 5.15
CA THR A 14 20.04 -20.77 6.07
C THR A 14 20.37 -19.99 7.34
N VAL A 15 21.48 -20.29 7.99
CA VAL A 15 21.91 -19.61 9.22
C VAL A 15 22.09 -18.10 9.00
N ILE A 16 22.75 -17.70 7.91
CA ILE A 16 22.97 -16.29 7.56
C ILE A 16 21.66 -15.53 7.37
N VAL A 17 20.59 -16.19 6.92
CA VAL A 17 19.28 -15.56 6.72
C VAL A 17 18.41 -15.63 7.98
N THR A 18 18.38 -16.76 8.67
CA THR A 18 17.47 -16.99 9.80
C THR A 18 17.93 -16.28 11.07
N VAL A 19 19.24 -16.24 11.34
CA VAL A 19 19.77 -15.64 12.56
C VAL A 19 19.48 -14.13 12.64
N PRO A 20 19.68 -13.31 11.59
CA PRO A 20 19.34 -11.89 11.64
C PRO A 20 17.84 -11.64 11.85
N ILE A 21 16.97 -12.43 11.22
CA ILE A 21 15.51 -12.32 11.40
C ILE A 21 15.15 -12.58 12.85
N MET A 22 15.64 -13.69 13.41
CA MET A 22 15.39 -14.05 14.81
C MET A 22 15.94 -12.97 15.76
N ALA A 23 17.16 -12.48 15.52
CA ALA A 23 17.76 -11.42 16.32
C ALA A 23 16.93 -10.12 16.28
N ALA A 24 16.45 -9.70 15.11
CA ALA A 24 15.59 -8.53 14.98
C ALA A 24 14.26 -8.73 15.72
N THR A 25 13.62 -9.90 15.59
CA THR A 25 12.38 -10.19 16.32
C THR A 25 12.58 -10.21 17.83
N ALA A 26 13.67 -10.82 18.31
CA ALA A 26 14.01 -10.86 19.73
C ALA A 26 14.28 -9.45 20.26
N TYR A 27 14.99 -8.61 19.50
CA TYR A 27 15.24 -7.22 19.87
C TYR A 27 13.94 -6.41 20.00
N VAL A 28 13.04 -6.51 19.03
CA VAL A 28 11.74 -5.81 19.08
C VAL A 28 10.91 -6.27 20.28
N LEU A 29 10.90 -7.59 20.57
CA LEU A 29 10.21 -8.12 21.73
C LEU A 29 10.86 -7.66 23.04
N TYR A 30 12.18 -7.57 23.11
CA TYR A 30 12.89 -7.03 24.26
C TYR A 30 12.50 -5.56 24.52
N GLU A 31 12.44 -4.74 23.48
CA GLU A 31 12.01 -3.35 23.60
C GLU A 31 10.56 -3.19 24.09
N ARG A 32 9.69 -4.14 23.77
CA ARG A 32 8.27 -4.09 24.15
C ARG A 32 8.00 -4.70 25.52
N LEU A 33 8.54 -5.89 25.77
CA LEU A 33 8.23 -6.68 26.96
C LEU A 33 9.09 -6.27 28.15
N VAL A 34 10.36 -5.91 27.92
CA VAL A 34 11.29 -5.57 29.01
C VAL A 34 11.36 -4.06 29.20
N LEU A 35 11.55 -3.31 28.11
CA LEU A 35 11.68 -1.85 28.18
C LEU A 35 10.34 -1.11 28.17
N GLY A 36 9.22 -1.79 27.91
CA GLY A 36 7.88 -1.20 27.93
C GLY A 36 7.66 -0.07 26.92
N LYS A 37 8.48 0.04 25.87
CA LYS A 37 8.39 1.14 24.92
C LYS A 37 7.02 1.09 24.21
N PRO A 38 6.23 2.19 24.22
CA PRO A 38 4.94 2.21 23.56
C PRO A 38 5.10 1.92 22.06
N ARG A 39 4.25 1.02 21.54
CA ARG A 39 4.25 0.66 20.12
C ARG A 39 3.95 1.92 19.31
N ARG A 40 4.86 2.33 18.42
CA ARG A 40 4.58 3.38 17.43
C ARG A 40 3.39 2.94 16.60
N THR A 41 2.21 3.48 16.90
CA THR A 41 1.02 3.33 16.08
C THR A 41 1.21 4.27 14.89
N LEU A 42 1.26 3.71 13.68
CA LEU A 42 1.08 4.53 12.49
C LEU A 42 -0.30 5.18 12.61
N PRO A 43 -0.45 6.50 12.37
CA PRO A 43 -1.75 7.11 12.23
C PRO A 43 -2.54 6.29 11.21
N ARG A 44 -3.60 5.62 11.65
CA ARG A 44 -4.48 4.89 10.75
C ARG A 44 -5.17 5.96 9.92
N GLU A 45 -4.89 6.04 8.63
CA GLU A 45 -5.68 6.85 7.72
C GLU A 45 -7.13 6.40 7.87
N THR A 46 -7.95 7.28 8.44
CA THR A 46 -9.39 7.09 8.56
C THR A 46 -9.93 6.84 7.15
N PRO A 47 -10.73 5.79 6.91
CA PRO A 47 -11.37 5.60 5.62
C PRO A 47 -12.17 6.86 5.31
N GLN A 48 -11.75 7.63 4.29
CA GLN A 48 -12.51 8.78 3.83
C GLN A 48 -13.87 8.25 3.35
N PRO A 49 -15.01 8.80 3.82
CA PRO A 49 -16.29 8.44 3.26
C PRO A 49 -16.27 8.72 1.75
N PRO A 50 -16.92 7.90 0.91
CA PRO A 50 -16.91 8.09 -0.52
C PRO A 50 -17.47 9.49 -0.82
N SER A 51 -16.61 10.40 -1.24
CA SER A 51 -17.03 11.69 -1.78
C SER A 51 -17.88 11.37 -3.00
N THR A 52 -19.17 11.65 -2.87
CA THR A 52 -20.16 11.59 -3.95
C THR A 52 -19.80 12.66 -4.98
N THR A 53 -18.76 12.41 -5.77
CA THR A 53 -18.39 13.22 -6.94
C THR A 53 -19.19 12.70 -8.13
N ASN A 54 -20.51 12.84 -8.07
CA ASN A 54 -21.43 12.53 -9.18
C ASN A 54 -22.36 13.71 -9.52
N GLU A 55 -22.03 14.95 -9.08
CA GLU A 55 -22.87 16.13 -9.35
C GLU A 55 -22.23 17.18 -10.27
N LEU A 56 -21.09 16.88 -10.90
CA LEU A 56 -20.44 17.85 -11.80
C LEU A 56 -20.03 17.18 -13.12
N LEU A 57 -21.00 16.99 -14.01
CA LEU A 57 -20.96 17.20 -15.48
C LEU A 57 -22.11 16.41 -16.17
N PRO A 58 -22.64 16.88 -17.31
CA PRO A 58 -23.17 18.20 -17.63
C PRO A 58 -24.68 18.11 -17.93
N GLU A 59 -25.44 19.17 -17.62
CA GLU A 59 -26.84 19.30 -18.07
C GLU A 59 -26.87 19.50 -19.59
N ASN A 60 -26.88 18.39 -20.31
CA ASN A 60 -27.37 18.29 -21.68
C ASN A 60 -28.88 18.60 -21.66
N SER A 61 -29.25 19.88 -21.79
CA SER A 61 -30.65 20.31 -22.00
C SER A 61 -30.76 21.68 -22.70
N GLN A 62 -30.03 21.91 -23.79
CA GLN A 62 -30.47 22.86 -24.82
C GLN A 62 -30.38 22.21 -26.20
N ALA A 63 -31.38 21.38 -26.44
CA ALA A 63 -31.80 20.98 -27.76
C ALA A 63 -32.50 22.16 -28.47
N GLY A 64 -32.04 22.46 -29.69
CA GLY A 64 -32.93 22.75 -30.82
C GLY A 64 -33.48 24.17 -30.98
N SER A 65 -33.52 24.59 -32.25
CA SER A 65 -34.08 25.84 -32.82
C SER A 65 -33.32 27.10 -32.38
N GLU A 66 -32.64 27.87 -33.24
CA GLU A 66 -33.21 28.65 -34.35
C GLU A 66 -32.18 28.87 -35.49
N ARG A 67 -31.40 27.84 -35.85
CA ARG A 67 -30.41 27.94 -36.93
C ARG A 67 -30.92 27.44 -38.28
N TRP A 68 -32.13 27.83 -38.71
CA TRP A 68 -32.55 27.71 -40.12
C TRP A 68 -33.58 28.79 -40.48
N SER A 69 -33.21 29.63 -41.44
CA SER A 69 -34.00 29.93 -42.64
C SER A 69 -35.33 30.71 -42.51
N LYS A 70 -35.22 32.02 -42.76
CA LYS A 70 -36.10 32.79 -43.65
C LYS A 70 -35.29 34.05 -44.03
N GLY A 71 -34.91 34.33 -45.28
CA GLY A 71 -35.62 34.05 -46.52
C GLY A 71 -36.65 35.15 -46.74
N GLU A 72 -36.20 36.35 -47.11
CA GLU A 72 -36.76 37.30 -48.09
C GLU A 72 -35.88 38.57 -48.17
#